data_AF-A0A8T4QX20-F1
#
_entry.id   AF-A0A8T4QX20-F1
#
_cell.length_a   1.000
_cell.length_b   1.000
_cell.length_c   1.000
_cell.angle_alpha   90.00
_cell.angle_beta   90.00
_cell.angle_gamma   90.00
#
_symmetry.space_group_name_H-M   'P 1'
#
loop_
_entity.id
_entity.type
_entity.pdbx_description
1 polymer ?
#
loop_
_entity_poly.entity_id
_entity_poly.type
_entity_poly.pdbx_seq_one_letter_code
_entity_poly.pdbx_strand_id
1 'polypeptide(L)'
;MRIALLILLGFVILSACKPQDNLPKVNAECLSDADCGVGGCSGQVCATKEKAENIITTCDFRPEYACLELTNCICQNGKCNWEQNQEYIICLEKSE
;
A
#
# COMPACT_ATOMS: atom_id res chain seq x y z
N MET A 1 -29.15 39.72 28.18
CA MET A 1 -27.71 39.41 28.28
C MET A 1 -27.37 37.96 28.68
N ARG A 2 -28.32 37.12 29.15
CA ARG A 2 -28.05 35.70 29.46
C ARG A 2 -28.16 34.76 28.24
N ILE A 3 -28.96 35.13 27.24
CA ILE A 3 -29.18 34.33 26.01
C ILE A 3 -27.93 34.33 25.11
N ALA A 4 -27.18 35.44 25.04
CA ALA A 4 -25.91 35.52 24.30
C ALA A 4 -24.81 34.60 24.87
N LEU A 5 -24.84 34.35 26.19
CA LEU A 5 -23.87 33.47 26.87
C LEU A 5 -24.10 31.99 26.51
N LEU A 6 -25.36 31.59 26.31
CA LEU A 6 -25.73 30.22 25.93
C LEU A 6 -25.40 29.92 24.46
N ILE A 7 -25.52 30.92 23.57
CA ILE A 7 -25.18 30.78 22.13
C ILE A 7 -23.66 30.65 21.93
N LEU A 8 -22.86 31.39 22.69
CA LEU A 8 -21.38 31.28 22.67
C LEU A 8 -20.88 29.94 23.21
N LEU A 9 -21.53 29.38 24.22
CA LEU A 9 -21.18 28.05 24.76
C LEU A 9 -21.60 26.90 23.82
N GLY A 10 -22.66 27.06 23.04
CA GLY A 10 -23.11 26.05 22.07
C GLY A 10 -22.23 25.94 20.82
N PHE A 11 -21.67 27.05 20.34
CA PHE A 11 -20.81 27.08 19.14
C PHE A 11 -19.46 26.37 19.34
N VAL A 12 -18.93 26.39 20.56
CA VAL A 12 -17.65 25.74 20.91
C VAL A 12 -17.73 24.22 20.77
N ILE A 13 -18.90 23.61 21.00
CA ILE A 13 -19.06 22.15 20.99
C ILE A 13 -19.15 21.59 19.56
N LEU A 14 -19.76 22.33 18.61
CA LEU A 14 -19.85 21.94 17.19
C LEU A 14 -18.50 21.95 16.46
N SER A 15 -17.48 22.57 17.04
CA SER A 15 -16.14 22.70 16.43
C SER A 15 -15.19 21.56 16.83
N ALA A 16 -15.67 20.61 17.66
CA ALA A 16 -14.83 19.61 18.33
C ALA A 16 -14.90 18.20 17.71
N CYS A 17 -15.59 18.01 16.58
CA CYS A 17 -15.44 16.77 15.79
C CYS A 17 -14.20 16.86 14.90
N LYS A 18 -13.00 16.74 15.48
CA LYS A 18 -11.84 16.30 14.71
C LYS A 18 -11.91 14.77 14.58
N PRO A 19 -11.62 14.17 13.41
CA PRO A 19 -11.43 12.73 13.31
C PRO A 19 -10.34 12.31 14.31
N GLN A 20 -10.67 11.35 15.17
CA GLN A 20 -9.76 10.82 16.17
C GLN A 20 -8.92 9.72 15.52
N ASP A 21 -7.76 10.08 14.99
CA ASP A 21 -6.77 9.17 14.38
C ASP A 21 -6.04 8.27 15.43
N ASN A 22 -6.75 7.86 16.47
CA ASN A 22 -6.25 6.93 17.51
C ASN A 22 -6.84 5.53 17.31
N LEU A 23 -6.94 5.06 16.06
CA LEU A 23 -7.02 3.63 15.79
C LEU A 23 -5.63 3.03 16.07
N PRO A 24 -5.51 1.84 16.68
CA PRO A 24 -4.24 1.14 16.72
C PRO A 24 -3.72 1.09 15.28
N LYS A 25 -2.59 1.76 15.03
CA LYS A 25 -1.89 1.70 13.75
C LYS A 25 -1.35 0.29 13.64
N VAL A 26 -2.21 -0.65 13.26
CA VAL A 26 -1.78 -1.84 12.54
C VAL A 26 -1.08 -1.25 11.34
N ASN A 27 0.23 -1.22 11.39
CA ASN A 27 1.14 -0.61 10.43
C ASN A 27 1.18 -1.43 9.15
N ALA A 28 0.00 -1.75 8.64
CA ALA A 28 -0.24 -2.30 7.33
C ALA A 28 0.19 -1.25 6.31
N GLU A 29 1.03 -1.66 5.38
CA GLU A 29 1.49 -0.91 4.23
C GLU A 29 0.39 -0.76 3.17
N CYS A 30 -0.56 -1.70 3.12
CA CYS A 30 -1.69 -1.73 2.19
C CYS A 30 -2.95 -2.28 2.88
N LEU A 31 -4.12 -1.98 2.31
CA LEU A 31 -5.42 -2.51 2.74
C LEU A 31 -6.09 -3.38 1.66
N SER A 32 -5.75 -3.14 0.39
CA SER A 32 -6.27 -3.87 -0.77
C SER A 32 -5.22 -3.96 -1.88
N ASP A 33 -5.41 -4.86 -2.84
CA ASP A 33 -4.51 -5.01 -3.99
C ASP A 33 -4.37 -3.71 -4.79
N ALA A 34 -5.40 -2.85 -4.77
CA ALA A 34 -5.37 -1.56 -5.42
C ALA A 34 -4.37 -0.58 -4.81
N ASP A 35 -3.85 -0.84 -3.61
CA ASP A 35 -2.80 -0.03 -2.97
C ASP A 35 -1.39 -0.42 -3.44
N CYS A 36 -1.26 -1.57 -4.10
CA CYS A 36 0.00 -2.15 -4.54
C CYS A 36 0.28 -1.85 -6.02
N GLY A 37 1.56 -1.78 -6.35
CA GLY A 37 2.04 -1.44 -7.68
C GLY A 37 3.40 -2.07 -7.98
N VAL A 38 3.68 -2.20 -9.27
CA VAL A 38 4.95 -2.74 -9.79
C VAL A 38 5.88 -1.59 -10.15
N GLY A 39 7.14 -1.68 -9.75
CA GLY A 39 8.17 -0.69 -10.03
C GLY A 39 9.56 -1.32 -10.18
N GLY A 40 10.59 -0.47 -10.20
CA GLY A 40 11.96 -0.87 -10.51
C GLY A 40 12.21 -1.01 -12.02
N CYS A 41 13.47 -0.94 -12.44
CA CYS A 41 13.84 -0.85 -13.85
C CYS A 41 13.41 -2.08 -14.68
N SER A 42 13.42 -3.27 -14.07
CA SER A 42 13.02 -4.54 -14.70
C SER A 42 11.63 -4.99 -14.25
N GLY A 43 10.84 -4.10 -13.63
CA GLY A 43 9.54 -4.45 -13.03
C GLY A 43 9.65 -5.40 -11.83
N GLN A 44 10.83 -5.50 -11.21
CA GLN A 44 11.13 -6.52 -10.20
C GLN A 44 10.61 -6.19 -8.78
N VAL A 45 10.10 -4.98 -8.55
CA VAL A 45 9.66 -4.52 -7.23
C VAL A 45 8.14 -4.52 -7.16
N CYS A 46 7.58 -5.26 -6.20
CA CYS A 46 6.21 -5.09 -5.75
C CYS A 46 6.21 -4.29 -4.44
N ALA A 47 5.55 -3.13 -4.43
CA ALA A 47 5.49 -2.23 -3.28
C ALA A 47 4.15 -1.47 -3.29
N THR A 48 3.93 -0.54 -2.36
CA THR A 48 2.82 0.41 -2.51
C THR A 48 2.96 1.18 -3.82
N LYS A 49 1.85 1.60 -4.42
CA LYS A 49 1.86 2.44 -5.64
C LYS A 49 2.78 3.64 -5.50
N GLU A 50 2.65 4.38 -4.40
CA GLU A 50 3.50 5.53 -4.11
C GLU A 50 5.00 5.19 -4.15
N LYS A 51 5.40 4.06 -3.56
CA LYS A 51 6.81 3.65 -3.58
C LYS A 51 7.23 3.12 -4.94
N ALA A 52 6.40 2.32 -5.60
CA ALA A 52 6.67 1.77 -6.92
C ALA A 52 6.90 2.86 -7.98
N GLU A 53 6.17 3.97 -7.91
CA GLU A 53 6.34 5.13 -8.80
C GLU A 53 7.66 5.88 -8.59
N ASN A 54 8.20 5.85 -7.36
CA ASN A 54 9.37 6.65 -6.97
C ASN A 54 10.65 5.83 -6.78
N ILE A 55 10.57 4.49 -6.82
CA ILE A 55 11.72 3.63 -6.56
C ILE A 55 12.63 3.58 -7.79
N ILE A 56 13.90 3.90 -7.57
CA ILE A 56 14.95 3.77 -8.57
C ILE A 56 15.84 2.59 -8.17
N THR A 57 15.94 1.61 -9.06
CA THR A 57 16.84 0.45 -8.91
C THR A 57 17.95 0.52 -9.95
N THR A 58 18.98 -0.32 -9.82
CA THR A 58 19.83 -0.63 -10.96
C THR A 58 19.00 -1.32 -12.05
N CYS A 59 19.43 -1.18 -13.31
CA CYS A 59 18.81 -1.84 -14.47
C CYS A 59 19.42 -3.22 -14.72
N ASP A 60 19.60 -3.99 -13.65
CA ASP A 60 20.03 -5.37 -13.75
C ASP A 60 18.83 -6.24 -14.11
N PHE A 61 19.02 -7.12 -15.08
CA PHE A 61 18.02 -8.11 -15.47
C PHE A 61 18.51 -9.49 -15.05
N ARG A 62 17.62 -10.27 -14.43
CA ARG A 62 17.86 -11.68 -14.11
C ARG A 62 16.78 -12.56 -14.75
N PRO A 63 17.11 -13.80 -15.17
CA PRO A 63 16.16 -14.66 -15.86
C PRO A 63 14.82 -14.85 -15.13
N GLU A 64 14.85 -14.95 -13.80
CA GLU A 64 13.66 -15.13 -12.97
C GLU A 64 12.68 -13.95 -13.04
N TYR A 65 13.12 -12.76 -13.47
CA TYR A 65 12.23 -11.61 -13.63
C TYR A 65 11.24 -11.80 -14.78
N ALA A 66 11.52 -12.68 -15.75
CA ALA A 66 10.56 -13.06 -16.79
C ALA A 66 9.31 -13.77 -16.21
N CYS A 67 9.45 -14.41 -15.04
CA CYS A 67 8.34 -15.06 -14.36
C CYS A 67 7.35 -14.07 -13.73
N LEU A 68 7.71 -12.80 -13.58
CA LEU A 68 6.86 -11.78 -12.94
C LEU A 68 5.61 -11.44 -13.77
N GLU A 69 5.61 -11.73 -15.07
CA GLU A 69 4.42 -11.63 -15.92
C GLU A 69 3.33 -12.65 -15.56
N LEU A 70 3.68 -13.70 -14.80
CA LEU A 70 2.79 -14.78 -14.38
C LEU A 70 2.21 -14.55 -12.98
N THR A 71 2.50 -13.42 -12.33
CA THR A 71 2.03 -13.10 -10.98
C THR A 71 1.50 -11.68 -10.87
N ASN A 72 0.75 -11.42 -9.81
CA ASN A 72 0.19 -10.12 -9.49
C ASN A 72 0.89 -9.55 -8.25
N CYS A 73 1.08 -8.24 -8.23
CA CYS A 73 1.48 -7.53 -7.02
C CYS A 73 0.23 -7.23 -6.18
N ILE A 74 0.06 -7.96 -5.08
CA ILE A 74 -1.18 -7.97 -4.27
C ILE A 74 -0.91 -7.53 -2.83
N CYS A 75 -1.96 -7.12 -2.12
CA CYS A 75 -1.89 -6.83 -0.70
C CYS A 75 -2.12 -8.10 0.11
N GLN A 76 -1.03 -8.67 0.64
CA GLN A 76 -1.07 -9.88 1.44
C GLN A 76 -0.62 -9.58 2.87
N ASN A 77 -1.49 -9.86 3.86
CA ASN A 77 -1.20 -9.62 5.28
C ASN A 77 -0.79 -8.17 5.59
N GLY A 78 -1.40 -7.21 4.90
CA GLY A 78 -1.10 -5.78 5.04
C GLY A 78 0.24 -5.35 4.45
N LYS A 79 0.81 -6.13 3.53
CA LYS A 79 2.03 -5.78 2.77
C LYS A 79 1.89 -6.11 1.30
N CYS A 80 2.45 -5.28 0.44
CA CYS A 80 2.50 -5.57 -0.98
C CYS A 80 3.53 -6.67 -1.25
N ASN A 81 3.09 -7.78 -1.87
CA ASN A 81 3.96 -8.91 -2.21
C ASN A 81 3.53 -9.51 -3.56
N TRP A 82 4.49 -10.17 -4.22
CA TRP A 82 4.20 -11.00 -5.39
C TRP A 82 3.36 -12.21 -4.98
N GLU A 83 2.21 -12.38 -5.63
CA GLU A 83 1.31 -13.51 -5.43
C GLU A 83 2.04 -14.83 -5.74
N GLN A 84 2.06 -15.74 -4.75
CA GLN A 84 2.69 -17.06 -4.89
C GLN A 84 1.73 -18.04 -5.57
N ASN A 85 1.33 -17.74 -6.81
CA ASN A 85 0.50 -18.63 -7.61
C ASN A 85 1.34 -19.75 -8.27
N GLN A 86 0.66 -20.80 -8.73
CA GLN A 86 1.31 -22.01 -9.23
C GLN A 86 2.16 -21.75 -10.50
N GLU A 87 1.70 -20.91 -11.42
CA GLU A 87 2.42 -20.63 -12.67
C GLU A 87 3.73 -19.88 -12.39
N TYR A 88 3.69 -18.89 -11.51
CA TYR A 88 4.85 -18.14 -11.05
C TYR A 88 5.88 -19.04 -10.37
N ILE A 89 5.44 -19.88 -9.41
CA ILE A 89 6.33 -20.79 -8.67
C ILE A 89 7.03 -21.77 -9.62
N ILE A 90 6.27 -22.41 -10.53
CA ILE A 90 6.83 -23.35 -11.51
C ILE A 90 7.84 -22.67 -12.44
N CYS A 91 7.63 -21.40 -12.79
CA CYS A 91 8.57 -20.64 -13.60
C CYS A 91 9.87 -20.36 -12.84
N LEU A 92 9.77 -19.92 -11.58
CA LEU A 92 10.93 -19.66 -10.73
C LEU A 92 11.83 -20.89 -10.58
N GLU A 93 11.25 -22.07 -10.32
CA GLU A 93 11.99 -23.34 -10.20
C GLU A 93 12.79 -23.72 -11.46
N LYS A 94 12.37 -23.24 -12.64
CA LYS A 94 13.04 -23.47 -13.92
C LYS A 94 14.07 -22.40 -14.28
N SER A 95 14.09 -21.30 -13.52
CA SER A 95 14.92 -20.13 -13.77
C SER A 95 16.23 -20.16 -12.98
N GLU A 96 16.42 -21.17 -12.11
CA GLU A 96 17.63 -21.43 -11.32
C GLU A 96 18.77 -22.07 -12.13
#